data_AF-A0A5B9QAQ9-F1
#
_entry.id   AF-A0A5B9QAQ9-F1
#
_cell.length_a   1.000
_cell.length_b   1.000
_cell.length_c   1.000
_cell.angle_alpha   90.00
_cell.angle_beta   90.00
_cell.angle_gamma   90.00
#
_symmetry.space_group_name_H-M   'P 1'
#
loop_
_entity.id
_entity.type
_entity.pdbx_description
1 polymer ?
#
loop_
_entity_poly.entity_id
_entity_poly.type
_entity_poly.pdbx_seq_one_letter_code
_entity_poly.pdbx_strand_id
1 'polypeptide(L)'
;MMEIIYRKSLLLAAVLLVCAASAQAADKAPLSESKDIPAVKKTLKMAPSETAIFVGDMHCANCAKKVARKLYAVKGVTKVRTDVKIDVAIVTPQRNQELDSKALWAAAEKSGIPPIKLIGPAGIIEADEEAKKEASKAAHDHAAEETKTS
;
A
#
# COMPACT_ATOMS: atom_id res chain seq x y z
N MET A 1 -23.16 -42.02 24.15
CA MET A 1 -21.77 -42.25 24.61
C MET A 1 -21.08 -43.21 23.64
N MET A 2 -20.87 -42.80 22.39
CA MET A 2 -20.20 -43.63 21.36
C MET A 2 -19.57 -42.77 20.24
N GLU A 3 -19.10 -41.59 20.62
CA GLU A 3 -18.11 -40.80 19.88
C GLU A 3 -16.76 -41.14 20.56
N ILE A 4 -15.66 -41.41 19.82
CA ILE A 4 -14.22 -41.23 20.21
C ILE A 4 -13.22 -42.16 19.49
N ILE A 5 -13.61 -43.20 18.71
CA ILE A 5 -12.60 -44.17 18.19
C ILE A 5 -12.06 -43.89 16.77
N TYR A 6 -12.71 -43.08 15.93
CA TYR A 6 -12.29 -42.90 14.52
C TYR A 6 -11.30 -41.74 14.27
N ARG A 7 -10.37 -41.50 15.21
CA ARG A 7 -9.33 -40.45 15.16
C ARG A 7 -7.91 -40.96 14.92
N LYS A 8 -7.70 -42.21 14.48
CA LYS A 8 -6.35 -42.81 14.45
C LYS A 8 -5.92 -43.58 13.19
N SER A 9 -6.61 -43.42 12.06
CA SER A 9 -6.07 -43.81 10.74
C SER A 9 -5.48 -42.60 10.00
N LEU A 10 -4.61 -41.90 10.72
CA LEU A 10 -3.59 -41.03 10.16
C LEU A 10 -2.54 -41.93 9.49
N LEU A 11 -1.99 -41.43 8.38
CA LEU A 11 -0.76 -41.87 7.70
C LEU A 11 -0.92 -43.04 6.72
N LEU A 12 -1.09 -42.74 5.43
CA LEU A 12 -0.12 -43.09 4.37
C LEU A 12 -0.64 -42.73 2.97
N ALA A 13 0.22 -42.06 2.19
CA ALA A 13 0.13 -41.77 0.74
C ALA A 13 -0.95 -40.76 0.29
N ALA A 14 -0.70 -39.80 -0.60
CA ALA A 14 0.30 -39.72 -1.64
C ALA A 14 0.73 -38.27 -1.88
N VAL A 15 2.05 -38.10 -1.90
CA VAL A 15 2.80 -37.02 -2.55
C VAL A 15 2.63 -37.19 -4.07
N LEU A 16 2.36 -36.09 -4.78
CA LEU A 16 2.69 -35.76 -6.20
C LEU A 16 1.51 -35.07 -6.93
N LEU A 17 1.56 -33.74 -7.04
CA LEU A 17 1.49 -33.11 -8.36
C LEU A 17 2.17 -31.73 -8.33
N VAL A 18 3.34 -31.72 -8.96
CA VAL A 18 4.21 -30.56 -9.19
C VAL A 18 3.64 -29.67 -10.32
N CYS A 19 3.78 -28.36 -10.10
CA CYS A 19 3.87 -27.23 -11.03
C CYS A 19 3.50 -27.41 -12.52
N ALA A 20 2.49 -26.64 -12.94
CA ALA A 20 2.45 -25.88 -14.20
C ALA A 20 1.86 -24.50 -13.82
N ALA A 21 2.60 -23.39 -13.76
CA ALA A 21 3.17 -22.59 -14.86
C ALA A 21 2.21 -22.48 -16.06
N SER A 22 1.79 -21.34 -16.59
CA SER A 22 1.91 -19.90 -16.31
C SER A 22 0.93 -19.25 -17.29
N ALA A 23 0.06 -18.33 -16.86
CA ALA A 23 -0.54 -17.31 -17.73
C ALA A 23 -1.39 -16.35 -16.89
N GLN A 24 -0.73 -15.42 -16.19
CA GLN A 24 -1.38 -14.16 -15.82
C GLN A 24 -0.71 -13.10 -16.68
N ALA A 25 -1.33 -12.88 -17.83
CA ALA A 25 -1.00 -11.79 -18.72
C ALA A 25 -1.05 -10.49 -17.94
N ALA A 26 0.06 -9.78 -17.98
CA ALA A 26 0.19 -8.42 -17.55
C ALA A 26 -0.60 -7.53 -18.52
N ASP A 27 -1.82 -7.15 -18.15
CA ASP A 27 -2.42 -5.94 -18.67
C ASP A 27 -2.02 -4.79 -17.74
N LYS A 28 -0.91 -4.14 -18.09
CA LYS A 28 -0.61 -2.77 -17.67
C LYS A 28 -1.69 -1.87 -18.29
N ALA A 29 -2.86 -1.80 -17.65
CA ALA A 29 -3.84 -0.78 -17.96
C ALA A 29 -3.33 0.56 -17.38
N PRO A 30 -3.24 1.62 -18.21
CA PRO A 30 -2.65 2.89 -17.80
C PRO A 30 -3.57 3.61 -16.82
N LEU A 31 -3.02 4.00 -15.68
CA LEU A 31 -3.61 4.99 -14.78
C LEU A 31 -3.41 6.38 -15.39
N SER A 32 -4.03 6.65 -16.53
CA SER A 32 -4.07 7.98 -17.15
C SER A 32 -5.42 8.18 -17.83
N GLU A 33 -6.42 8.58 -17.06
CA GLU A 33 -7.26 9.73 -17.41
C GLU A 33 -8.14 10.05 -16.17
N SER A 34 -7.96 11.26 -15.65
CA SER A 34 -8.75 11.85 -14.59
C SER A 34 -10.15 12.18 -15.12
N LYS A 35 -11.21 11.57 -14.56
CA LYS A 35 -12.59 12.12 -14.41
C LYS A 35 -13.50 11.17 -13.58
N ASP A 36 -13.18 9.88 -13.48
CA ASP A 36 -14.06 8.90 -12.83
C ASP A 36 -13.54 8.37 -11.48
N ILE A 37 -13.78 9.13 -10.41
CA ILE A 37 -13.68 8.67 -9.01
C ILE A 37 -14.35 7.29 -8.78
N PRO A 38 -15.53 6.95 -9.36
CA PRO A 38 -16.15 5.65 -9.15
C PRO A 38 -15.38 4.47 -9.78
N ALA A 39 -14.69 4.67 -10.90
CA ALA A 39 -13.95 3.59 -11.57
C ALA A 39 -12.70 3.20 -10.77
N VAL A 40 -11.96 4.18 -10.27
CA VAL A 40 -10.75 3.94 -9.45
C VAL A 40 -11.12 3.26 -8.12
N LYS A 41 -12.22 3.68 -7.47
CA LYS A 41 -12.71 3.03 -6.23
C LYS A 41 -13.12 1.57 -6.44
N LYS A 42 -13.76 1.26 -7.57
CA LYS A 42 -14.22 -0.10 -7.91
C LYS A 42 -13.05 -1.05 -8.12
N THR A 43 -11.99 -0.59 -8.78
CA THR A 43 -10.78 -1.38 -9.02
C THR A 43 -10.00 -1.63 -7.74
N LEU A 44 -9.94 -0.64 -6.83
CA LEU A 44 -9.20 -0.72 -5.57
C LEU A 44 -9.94 -1.42 -4.42
N LYS A 45 -11.23 -1.80 -4.59
CA LYS A 45 -12.08 -2.40 -3.55
C LYS A 45 -12.02 -1.63 -2.22
N MET A 46 -12.42 -0.36 -2.27
CA MET A 46 -12.45 0.55 -1.12
C MET A 46 -13.87 0.95 -0.73
N ALA A 47 -14.11 1.16 0.56
CA ALA A 47 -15.39 1.67 1.06
C ALA A 47 -15.51 3.20 0.85
N PRO A 48 -16.73 3.78 0.87
CA PRO A 48 -16.94 5.20 0.54
C PRO A 48 -16.17 6.19 1.43
N SER A 49 -15.98 5.82 2.70
CA SER A 49 -15.26 6.62 3.70
C SER A 49 -13.75 6.37 3.71
N GLU A 50 -13.24 5.41 2.93
CA GLU A 50 -11.81 5.13 2.86
C GLU A 50 -11.10 6.12 1.92
N THR A 51 -9.84 6.39 2.23
CA THR A 51 -8.95 7.25 1.44
C THR A 51 -7.83 6.42 0.84
N ALA A 52 -7.58 6.53 -0.47
CA ALA A 52 -6.42 5.96 -1.15
C ALA A 52 -5.33 7.01 -1.27
N ILE A 53 -4.08 6.60 -1.03
CA ILE A 53 -2.89 7.43 -1.16
C ILE A 53 -1.90 6.64 -2.01
N PHE A 54 -1.58 7.14 -3.19
CA PHE A 54 -0.58 6.58 -4.08
C PHE A 54 0.79 7.16 -3.70
N VAL A 55 1.78 6.29 -3.51
CA VAL A 55 3.12 6.59 -3.03
C VAL A 55 4.13 5.97 -4.00
N GLY A 56 4.67 6.75 -4.93
CA GLY A 56 5.29 6.25 -6.16
C GLY A 56 6.45 5.25 -6.03
N ASP A 57 7.08 5.14 -4.86
CA ASP A 57 8.25 4.27 -4.63
C ASP A 57 8.03 3.17 -3.57
N MET A 58 6.81 2.62 -3.46
CA MET A 58 6.47 1.57 -2.48
C MET A 58 6.76 0.13 -3.00
N HIS A 59 7.94 -0.08 -3.56
CA HIS A 59 8.37 -1.33 -4.23
C HIS A 59 8.68 -2.52 -3.31
N CYS A 60 8.61 -2.36 -1.98
CA CYS A 60 8.88 -3.46 -1.04
C CYS A 60 8.05 -3.39 0.25
N ALA A 61 7.98 -4.53 0.96
CA ALA A 61 7.22 -4.65 2.21
C ALA A 61 7.73 -3.71 3.33
N ASN A 62 9.02 -3.37 3.33
CA ASN A 62 9.57 -2.46 4.32
C ASN A 62 9.15 -1.01 4.05
N CYS A 63 9.16 -0.57 2.78
CA CYS A 63 8.61 0.72 2.36
C CYS A 63 7.13 0.83 2.72
N ALA A 64 6.34 -0.21 2.41
CA ALA A 64 4.92 -0.26 2.78
C ALA A 64 4.70 -0.14 4.28
N LYS A 65 5.49 -0.85 5.09
CA LYS A 65 5.42 -0.75 6.55
C LYS A 65 5.79 0.66 7.05
N LYS A 66 6.79 1.32 6.47
CA LYS A 66 7.16 2.69 6.83
C LYS A 66 6.02 3.67 6.56
N VAL A 67 5.43 3.62 5.36
CA VAL A 67 4.27 4.46 4.98
C VAL A 67 3.11 4.20 5.93
N ALA A 68 2.72 2.93 6.12
CA ALA A 68 1.62 2.57 6.99
C ALA A 68 1.81 3.07 8.44
N ARG A 69 3.01 2.94 9.00
CA ARG A 69 3.33 3.45 10.36
C ARG A 69 3.10 4.94 10.50
N LYS A 70 3.42 5.74 9.47
CA LYS A 70 3.20 7.19 9.51
C LYS A 70 1.71 7.52 9.38
N LEU A 71 0.97 6.79 8.55
CA LEU A 71 -0.47 6.95 8.40
C LEU A 71 -1.23 6.58 9.69
N TYR A 72 -0.80 5.54 10.42
CA TYR A 72 -1.37 5.21 11.73
C TYR A 72 -1.15 6.28 12.80
N ALA A 73 -0.18 7.19 12.63
CA ALA A 73 0.03 8.30 13.55
C ALA A 73 -0.99 9.43 13.35
N VAL A 74 -1.77 9.41 12.26
CA VAL A 74 -2.82 10.41 12.01
C VAL A 74 -4.04 10.07 12.87
N LYS A 75 -4.53 11.08 13.61
CA LYS A 75 -5.69 10.93 14.49
C LYS A 75 -6.91 10.46 13.69
N GLY A 76 -7.59 9.44 14.21
CA GLY A 76 -8.79 8.89 13.59
C GLY A 76 -8.53 7.78 12.58
N VAL A 77 -7.28 7.40 12.31
CA VAL A 77 -6.98 6.22 11.47
C VAL A 77 -7.15 4.95 12.30
N THR A 78 -7.96 4.00 11.81
CA THR A 78 -8.18 2.71 12.49
C THR A 78 -7.51 1.55 11.77
N LYS A 79 -7.37 1.63 10.45
CA LYS A 79 -6.76 0.59 9.63
C LYS A 79 -6.05 1.20 8.44
N VAL A 80 -4.90 0.63 8.09
CA VAL A 80 -4.16 0.93 6.87
C VAL A 80 -3.89 -0.39 6.16
N ARG A 81 -4.24 -0.47 4.88
CA ARG A 81 -3.91 -1.56 3.96
C ARG A 81 -3.00 -1.00 2.88
N THR A 82 -1.96 -1.72 2.50
CA THR A 82 -1.02 -1.30 1.45
C THR A 82 -0.94 -2.36 0.37
N ASP A 83 -0.88 -1.93 -0.88
CA ASP A 83 -0.59 -2.78 -2.02
C ASP A 83 0.66 -2.25 -2.74
N VAL A 84 1.74 -3.02 -2.66
CA VAL A 84 3.05 -2.72 -3.27
C VAL A 84 3.07 -2.93 -4.79
N LYS A 85 2.06 -3.61 -5.36
CA LYS A 85 2.02 -3.85 -6.81
C LYS A 85 1.58 -2.62 -7.59
N ILE A 86 0.78 -1.79 -6.95
CA ILE A 86 0.17 -0.59 -7.51
C ILE A 86 0.47 0.66 -6.66
N ASP A 87 1.42 0.52 -5.73
CA ASP A 87 1.94 1.61 -4.92
C ASP A 87 0.86 2.44 -4.19
N VAL A 88 -0.14 1.77 -3.62
CA VAL A 88 -1.26 2.44 -2.93
C VAL A 88 -1.39 2.02 -1.46
N ALA A 89 -1.71 3.01 -0.62
CA ALA A 89 -2.14 2.82 0.76
C ALA A 89 -3.61 3.24 0.91
N ILE A 90 -4.46 2.32 1.36
CA ILE A 90 -5.87 2.54 1.66
C ILE A 90 -6.03 2.70 3.17
N VAL A 91 -6.58 3.84 3.57
CA VAL A 91 -6.77 4.24 4.97
C VAL A 91 -8.24 4.19 5.33
N THR A 92 -8.56 3.49 6.40
CA THR A 92 -9.90 3.42 6.98
C THR A 92 -10.00 4.38 8.17
N PRO A 93 -10.98 5.30 8.18
CA PRO A 93 -11.22 6.19 9.30
C PRO A 93 -11.88 5.46 10.49
N GLN A 94 -11.93 6.12 11.63
CA GLN A 94 -12.79 5.76 12.75
C GLN A 94 -14.25 6.04 12.38
N ARG A 95 -15.19 5.27 12.97
CA ARG A 95 -16.63 5.48 12.73
C ARG A 95 -17.03 6.92 13.04
N ASN A 96 -17.80 7.53 12.12
CA ASN A 96 -18.30 8.91 12.19
C ASN A 96 -17.22 9.99 12.32
N GLN A 97 -15.99 9.70 11.87
CA GLN A 97 -14.91 10.68 11.84
C GLN A 97 -14.38 10.82 10.41
N GLU A 98 -14.27 12.05 9.94
CA GLU A 98 -13.60 12.35 8.68
C GLU A 98 -12.10 12.52 8.93
N LEU A 99 -11.29 12.02 8.00
CA LEU A 99 -9.84 12.19 8.05
C LEU A 99 -9.47 13.47 7.30
N ASP A 100 -8.58 14.26 7.91
CA ASP A 100 -7.98 15.40 7.23
C ASP A 100 -7.04 14.89 6.13
N SER A 101 -7.41 15.17 4.87
CA SER A 101 -6.66 14.75 3.69
C SER A 101 -5.26 15.39 3.65
N LYS A 102 -5.10 16.61 4.16
CA LYS A 102 -3.80 17.28 4.25
C LYS A 102 -2.91 16.64 5.31
N ALA A 103 -3.50 16.23 6.44
CA ALA A 103 -2.76 15.50 7.48
C ALA A 103 -2.30 14.12 7.00
N LEU A 104 -3.14 13.40 6.25
CA LEU A 104 -2.77 12.13 5.62
C LEU A 104 -1.64 12.30 4.59
N TRP A 105 -1.73 13.34 3.75
CA TRP A 105 -0.70 13.70 2.78
C TRP A 105 0.65 13.96 3.47
N ALA A 106 0.67 14.87 4.44
CA ALA A 106 1.88 15.20 5.20
C ALA A 106 2.44 14.01 6.00
N ALA A 107 1.58 13.11 6.46
CA ALA A 107 2.02 11.88 7.11
C ALA A 107 2.71 10.92 6.13
N ALA A 108 2.19 10.79 4.91
CA ALA A 108 2.83 10.00 3.86
C ALA A 108 4.21 10.57 3.50
N GLU A 109 4.36 11.89 3.35
CA GLU A 109 5.66 12.55 3.10
C GLU A 109 6.69 12.23 4.19
N LYS A 110 6.28 12.22 5.46
CA LYS A 110 7.14 11.87 6.62
C LYS A 110 7.65 10.43 6.62
N SER A 111 7.22 9.59 5.67
CA SER A 111 7.76 8.25 5.46
C SER A 111 9.09 8.26 4.69
N GLY A 112 9.43 9.38 4.05
CA GLY A 112 10.53 9.50 3.10
C GLY A 112 10.15 9.05 1.68
N ILE A 113 8.88 8.72 1.45
CA ILE A 113 8.32 8.36 0.15
C ILE A 113 7.17 9.33 -0.13
N PRO A 114 7.33 10.28 -1.07
CA PRO A 114 6.32 11.29 -1.30
C PRO A 114 5.06 10.68 -1.94
N PRO A 115 3.86 11.11 -1.49
CA PRO A 115 2.62 10.76 -2.18
C PRO A 115 2.52 11.50 -3.52
N ILE A 116 1.96 10.82 -4.52
CA ILE A 116 1.73 11.38 -5.87
C ILE A 116 0.27 11.76 -6.10
N LYS A 117 -0.64 11.05 -5.42
CA LYS A 117 -2.08 11.22 -5.58
C LYS A 117 -2.80 10.72 -4.34
N LEU A 118 -3.84 11.43 -3.92
CA LEU A 118 -4.73 11.06 -2.84
C LEU A 118 -6.17 11.17 -3.34
N ILE A 119 -6.95 10.12 -3.11
CA ILE A 119 -8.37 10.04 -3.47
C ILE A 119 -9.14 9.72 -2.19
N GLY A 120 -9.94 10.68 -1.72
CA GLY A 120 -10.74 10.52 -0.50
C GLY A 120 -12.19 10.97 -0.67
N PRO A 121 -13.00 10.89 0.39
CA PRO A 121 -14.34 11.48 0.41
C PRO A 121 -14.30 13.01 0.27
N ALA A 122 -13.24 13.66 0.74
CA ALA A 122 -13.03 15.11 0.64
C ALA A 122 -12.58 15.60 -0.75
N GLY A 123 -12.28 14.70 -1.68
CA GLY A 123 -11.85 15.05 -3.04
C GLY A 123 -10.57 14.32 -3.49
N ILE A 124 -9.97 14.82 -4.57
CA ILE A 124 -8.70 14.33 -5.12
C ILE A 124 -7.62 15.41 -4.90
N ILE A 125 -6.47 14.99 -4.40
CA ILE A 125 -5.25 15.82 -4.32
C ILE A 125 -4.20 15.13 -5.20
N GLU A 126 -3.57 15.86 -6.11
CA GLU A 126 -2.47 15.37 -6.94
C GLU A 126 -1.24 16.22 -6.63
N ALA A 127 -0.06 15.61 -6.65
CA ALA A 127 1.18 16.36 -6.51
C ALA A 127 1.41 17.20 -7.77
N ASP A 128 1.53 18.51 -7.61
CA ASP A 128 1.99 19.43 -8.65
C ASP A 128 3.38 18.99 -9.17
N GLU A 129 3.59 19.07 -10.49
CA GLU A 129 4.74 18.53 -11.25
C GLU A 129 6.14 18.99 -10.73
N GLU A 130 6.21 19.97 -9.84
CA GLU A 130 7.45 20.43 -9.21
C GLU A 130 7.98 19.48 -8.11
N ALA A 131 7.13 18.71 -7.43
CA ALA A 131 7.56 17.72 -6.42
C ALA A 131 8.17 16.44 -7.03
N LYS A 132 7.88 16.17 -8.31
CA LYS A 132 8.41 15.03 -9.07
C LYS A 132 9.92 15.12 -9.33
N LYS A 133 10.48 16.34 -9.27
CA LYS A 133 11.93 16.59 -9.42
C LYS A 133 12.75 16.35 -8.13
N GLU A 134 12.13 16.41 -6.96
CA GLU A 134 12.85 16.22 -5.69
C GLU A 134 12.82 14.77 -5.19
N ALA A 135 11.83 13.97 -5.60
CA ALA A 135 11.80 12.53 -5.35
C ALA A 135 12.93 11.77 -6.08
N SER A 136 13.42 12.26 -7.23
CA SER A 136 14.50 11.61 -7.98
C SER A 136 15.91 12.01 -7.52
N LYS A 137 16.08 13.10 -6.75
CA LYS A 137 17.41 13.57 -6.29
C LYS A 137 17.81 13.03 -4.91
N ALA A 138 16.87 12.55 -4.09
CA ALA A 138 17.19 11.98 -2.77
C ALA A 138 17.69 10.51 -2.79
N ALA A 139 17.84 9.91 -3.98
CA ALA A 139 18.28 8.51 -4.18
C ALA A 139 19.79 8.35 -4.51
N HIS A 140 20.58 9.42 -4.50
CA HIS A 140 22.04 9.38 -4.61
C HIS A 140 22.62 10.23 -3.49
N ASP A 141 22.93 9.62 -2.34
CA ASP A 141 23.97 10.02 -1.36
C ASP A 141 23.70 9.33 0.00
N HIS A 142 24.06 8.04 0.09
CA HIS A 142 24.39 7.38 1.36
C HIS A 142 25.28 6.15 1.07
N ALA A 143 26.39 6.41 0.37
CA ALA A 143 27.44 5.44 0.09
C ALA A 143 28.81 6.13 0.21
N ALA A 144 29.17 6.50 1.43
CA ALA A 144 30.46 7.01 1.94
C ALA A 144 30.10 7.74 3.25
N GLU A 145 30.77 7.67 4.38
CA GLU A 145 32.12 7.24 4.73
C GLU A 145 32.21 7.46 6.25
N GLU A 146 32.72 6.51 7.03
CA GLU A 146 33.65 6.76 8.16
C GLU A 146 34.50 5.47 8.29
N THR A 147 35.59 5.36 7.53
CA THR A 147 36.99 5.59 7.96
C THR A 147 37.49 4.68 9.09
N LYS A 148 38.31 3.71 8.67
CA LYS A 148 39.64 3.38 9.24
C LYS A 148 39.95 4.01 10.61
N THR A 149 40.05 3.18 11.66
CA THR A 149 41.18 3.13 12.63
C THR A 149 40.98 1.97 13.61
N SER A 150 41.68 0.86 13.40
CA SER A 150 42.54 0.16 14.38
C SER A 150 43.28 -0.97 13.66
#